data_AF-A0A9E5K7H2-F1
#
_entry.id   AF-A0A9E5K7H2-F1
#
_cell.length_a   1.000
_cell.length_b   1.000
_cell.length_c   1.000
_cell.angle_alpha   90.00
_cell.angle_beta   90.00
_cell.angle_gamma   90.00
#
_symmetry.space_group_name_H-M   'P 1'
#
loop_
_entity.id
_entity.type
_entity.pdbx_description
1 polymer ?
#
loop_
_entity_poly.entity_id
_entity_poly.type
_entity_poly.pdbx_seq_one_letter_code
_entity_poly.pdbx_strand_id
1 'polypeptide(L)'
;MKHTSPKDKQSQVKIVFALMGILFNNDWLTRDQIIEKLRAKGYERGDNTIKRLLSMLREINFNLMTDKRKALYRYKANKKRPFL
;
A
#
# COMPACT_ATOMS: atom_id res chain seq x y z
N MET A 1 21.89 11.73 9.22
CA MET A 1 21.05 10.96 8.29
C MET A 1 20.77 9.59 8.91
N LYS A 2 19.51 9.25 9.25
CA LYS A 2 19.20 7.96 9.88
C LYS A 2 19.30 6.85 8.82
N HIS A 3 20.38 6.06 8.86
CA HIS A 3 20.53 4.86 8.05
C HIS A 3 19.45 3.85 8.46
N THR A 4 18.53 3.54 7.55
CA THR A 4 17.59 2.42 7.72
C THR A 4 18.38 1.12 7.66
N SER A 5 18.28 0.30 8.71
CA SER A 5 18.97 -0.98 8.80
C SER A 5 18.50 -1.90 7.65
N PRO A 6 19.35 -2.79 7.10
CA PRO A 6 18.93 -3.77 6.08
C PRO A 6 17.67 -4.56 6.48
N LYS A 7 17.51 -4.83 7.78
CA LYS A 7 16.34 -5.49 8.36
C LYS A 7 15.06 -4.64 8.20
N ASP A 8 15.16 -3.33 8.35
CA ASP A 8 14.04 -2.39 8.15
C ASP A 8 13.63 -2.29 6.69
N LYS A 9 14.60 -2.32 5.76
CA LYS A 9 14.33 -2.32 4.32
C LYS A 9 13.56 -3.58 3.91
N GLN A 10 13.96 -4.74 4.43
CA GLN A 10 13.30 -6.01 4.15
C GLN A 10 11.87 -6.05 4.70
N SER A 11 11.65 -5.50 5.91
CA SER A 11 10.30 -5.32 6.46
C SER A 11 9.44 -4.35 5.65
N GLN A 12 10.01 -3.28 5.09
CA GLN A 12 9.27 -2.35 4.22
C GLN A 12 8.82 -3.02 2.93
N VAL A 13 9.69 -3.79 2.27
CA VAL A 13 9.36 -4.52 1.04
C VAL A 13 8.22 -5.51 1.27
N LYS A 14 8.24 -6.27 2.38
CA LYS A 14 7.16 -7.20 2.73
C LYS A 14 5.81 -6.48 2.93
N ILE A 15 5.82 -5.31 3.57
CA ILE A 15 4.61 -4.50 3.76
C ILE A 15 4.08 -3.97 2.42
N VAL A 16 4.97 -3.55 1.51
CA VAL A 16 4.56 -3.11 0.16
C VAL A 16 3.86 -4.25 -0.58
N PHE A 17 4.43 -5.46 -0.58
CA PHE A 17 3.78 -6.62 -1.20
C PHE A 17 2.43 -6.96 -0.56
N ALA A 18 2.34 -6.91 0.76
CA ALA A 18 1.09 -7.14 1.47
C ALA A 18 0.03 -6.09 1.13
N LEU A 19 0.41 -4.81 1.09
CA LEU A 19 -0.44 -3.68 0.71
C LEU A 19 -0.93 -3.82 -0.74
N MET A 20 -0.04 -4.15 -1.67
CA MET A 20 -0.41 -4.42 -3.05
C MET A 20 -1.42 -5.56 -3.11
N GLY A 21 -1.15 -6.70 -2.46
CA GLY A 21 -2.08 -7.83 -2.43
C GLY A 21 -3.45 -7.47 -1.84
N ILE A 22 -3.51 -6.59 -0.84
CA ILE A 22 -4.77 -6.07 -0.30
C ILE A 22 -5.51 -5.24 -1.36
N LEU A 23 -4.82 -4.31 -2.02
CA LEU A 23 -5.41 -3.43 -3.03
C LEU A 23 -5.81 -4.17 -4.32
N PHE A 24 -5.13 -5.27 -4.66
CA PHE A 24 -5.46 -6.14 -5.79
C PHE A 24 -6.72 -6.98 -5.55
N ASN A 25 -6.86 -7.52 -4.34
CA ASN A 25 -7.93 -8.46 -4.01
C ASN A 25 -9.19 -7.79 -3.45
N ASN A 26 -9.18 -6.48 -3.25
CA ASN A 26 -10.32 -5.74 -2.71
C ASN A 26 -10.56 -4.50 -3.57
N ASP A 27 -11.82 -4.26 -3.90
CA ASP A 27 -12.23 -3.02 -4.55
C ASP A 27 -12.53 -1.97 -3.47
N TRP A 28 -11.98 -0.77 -3.66
CA TRP A 28 -12.21 0.43 -2.84
C TRP A 28 -12.17 0.22 -1.32
N LEU A 29 -10.99 0.34 -0.73
CA LEU A 29 -10.80 0.30 0.71
C LEU A 29 -10.52 1.69 1.27
N THR A 30 -11.05 1.98 2.46
CA THR A 30 -10.58 3.12 3.27
C THR A 30 -9.18 2.84 3.80
N ARG A 31 -8.48 3.89 4.23
CA ARG A 31 -7.17 3.72 4.88
C ARG A 31 -7.26 2.81 6.11
N ASP A 32 -8.29 2.95 6.91
CA ASP A 32 -8.42 2.21 8.18
C ASP A 32 -8.67 0.72 7.90
N GLN A 33 -9.47 0.40 6.87
CA GLN A 33 -9.64 -0.99 6.39
C GLN A 33 -8.33 -1.59 5.87
N ILE A 34 -7.49 -0.80 5.21
CA ILE A 34 -6.15 -1.24 4.78
C ILE A 34 -5.27 -1.54 6.00
N ILE A 35 -5.30 -0.68 7.01
CA ILE A 35 -4.56 -0.85 8.27
C ILE A 35 -5.01 -2.12 8.98
N GLU A 36 -6.31 -2.33 9.13
CA GLU A 36 -6.87 -3.54 9.75
C GLU A 36 -6.44 -4.82 9.02
N LYS A 37 -6.52 -4.84 7.68
CA LYS A 37 -6.08 -5.99 6.87
C LYS A 37 -4.57 -6.24 6.97
N LEU A 38 -3.77 -5.18 7.12
CA LEU A 38 -2.33 -5.32 7.36
C LEU A 38 -2.04 -5.87 8.76
N ARG A 39 -2.74 -5.38 9.79
CA ARG A 39 -2.64 -5.91 11.17
C ARG A 39 -3.05 -7.39 11.23
N ALA A 40 -4.12 -7.77 10.56
CA ALA A 40 -4.55 -9.17 10.46
C ALA A 40 -3.51 -10.09 9.78
N LYS A 41 -2.61 -9.53 8.98
CA LYS A 41 -1.47 -10.23 8.36
C LYS A 41 -0.18 -10.18 9.21
N GLY A 42 -0.25 -9.67 10.44
CA GLY A 42 0.89 -9.54 11.35
C GLY A 42 1.76 -8.30 11.12
N TYR A 43 1.31 -7.33 10.32
CA TYR A 43 2.05 -6.09 10.07
C TYR A 43 1.61 -4.99 11.05
N GLU A 44 2.17 -5.00 12.26
CA GLU A 44 1.98 -3.95 13.26
C GLU A 44 2.91 -2.76 12.99
N ARG A 45 2.71 -2.06 11.88
CA ARG A 45 3.35 -0.75 11.66
C ARG A 45 2.37 0.38 11.92
N GLY A 46 2.89 1.44 12.55
CA GLY A 46 2.11 2.65 12.82
C GLY A 46 1.61 3.32 11.55
N ASP A 47 0.44 3.94 11.65
CA ASP A 47 -0.33 4.56 10.56
C ASP A 47 0.49 5.49 9.65
N ASN A 48 1.50 6.15 10.22
CA ASN A 48 2.43 7.01 9.47
C ASN A 48 3.22 6.26 8.39
N THR A 49 3.57 4.99 8.62
CA THR A 49 4.26 4.18 7.61
C THR A 49 3.33 3.85 6.46
N ILE A 50 2.09 3.44 6.76
CA ILE A 50 1.09 3.07 5.74
C ILE A 50 0.71 4.30 4.91
N LYS A 51 0.56 5.47 5.55
CA LYS A 51 0.34 6.74 4.87
C LYS A 51 1.47 7.05 3.88
N ARG A 52 2.73 6.89 4.31
CA ARG A 52 3.90 7.14 3.45
C ARG A 52 3.96 6.17 2.28
N LEU A 53 3.62 4.90 2.49
CA LEU A 53 3.57 3.89 1.44
C LEU A 53 2.46 4.16 0.42
N LEU A 54 1.27 4.55 0.85
CA LEU A 54 0.18 4.95 -0.06
C LEU A 54 0.56 6.17 -0.90
N SER A 55 1.27 7.15 -0.31
CA SER A 55 1.84 8.28 -1.08
C SER A 55 2.87 7.81 -2.10
N MET A 56 3.81 6.93 -1.72
CA MET A 56 4.82 6.40 -2.64
C MET A 56 4.18 5.64 -3.80
N LEU A 57 3.18 4.78 -3.54
CA LEU A 57 2.45 4.06 -4.59
C LEU A 57 1.78 5.03 -5.58
N ARG A 58 1.25 6.14 -5.06
CA ARG A 58 0.66 7.20 -5.91
C ARG A 58 1.72 7.93 -6.74
N GLU A 59 2.90 8.18 -6.18
CA GLU A 59 4.01 8.88 -6.85
C GLU A 59 4.65 8.05 -7.96
N ILE A 60 4.81 6.73 -7.75
CA ILE A 60 5.39 5.84 -8.78
C ILE A 60 4.40 5.49 -9.90
N ASN A 61 3.25 6.16 -9.95
CA ASN A 61 2.17 5.86 -10.88
C ASN A 61 1.79 4.37 -10.87
N PHE A 62 1.94 3.73 -9.71
CA PHE A 62 1.25 2.47 -9.46
C PHE A 62 -0.21 2.77 -9.74
N ASN A 63 -0.94 1.86 -10.38
CA ASN A 63 -2.29 2.12 -10.87
C ASN A 63 -3.32 2.27 -9.71
N LEU A 64 -2.99 3.01 -8.67
CA LEU A 64 -3.77 3.31 -7.50
C LEU A 64 -4.77 4.40 -7.85
N MET A 65 -6.05 4.03 -7.91
CA MET A 65 -7.13 5.01 -7.92
C MET A 65 -7.38 5.50 -6.50
N THR A 66 -7.54 6.81 -6.38
CA THR A 66 -7.91 7.46 -5.12
C THR A 66 -9.19 8.25 -5.31
N ASP A 67 -10.20 7.99 -4.48
CA ASP A 67 -11.33 8.91 -4.31
C ASP A 67 -10.99 9.82 -3.13
N LYS A 68 -10.56 11.05 -3.44
CA LYS A 68 -10.17 12.04 -2.43
C LYS A 68 -11.34 12.51 -1.56
N ARG A 69 -12.57 12.44 -2.05
CA ARG A 69 -13.76 12.86 -1.29
C ARG A 69 -14.13 11.82 -0.23
N LYS A 70 -13.90 10.54 -0.54
CA LYS A 70 -14.24 9.41 0.34
C LYS A 70 -13.05 8.75 1.03
N ALA A 71 -11.82 9.24 0.77
CA ALA A 71 -10.58 8.64 1.23
C ALA A 71 -10.47 7.13 0.90
N LEU A 72 -10.93 6.76 -0.30
CA LEU A 72 -10.90 5.37 -0.78
C LEU A 72 -9.72 5.13 -1.72
N TYR A 73 -9.20 3.91 -1.66
CA TYR A 73 -8.05 3.44 -2.40
C TYR A 73 -8.40 2.12 -3.09
N ARG A 74 -8.03 1.99 -4.37
CA ARG A 74 -8.10 0.69 -5.04
C ARG A 74 -7.01 0.54 -6.09
N TYR A 75 -6.67 -0.70 -6.41
CA TYR A 75 -5.89 -0.98 -7.59
C TYR A 75 -6.76 -0.87 -8.86
N LYS A 76 -6.20 -0.27 -9.91
CA LYS A 76 -6.72 -0.25 -11.28
C LYS A 76 -5.85 -1.18 -12.11
N ALA A 77 -6.39 -2.30 -12.57
CA ALA A 77 -5.70 -3.05 -13.60
C ALA A 77 -5.58 -2.17 -14.86
N ASN A 78 -4.34 -1.85 -15.26
CA ASN A 78 -4.11 -1.16 -16.52
C ASN A 78 -4.27 -2.18 -17.64
N LYS A 79 -5.39 -2.11 -18.38
CA LYS A 79 -5.67 -3.04 -19.49
C LYS A 79 -4.58 -3.02 -20.59
N LYS A 80 -3.72 -2.01 -20.63
CA LYS A 80 -2.64 -1.87 -21.63
C LYS A 80 -1.30 -2.48 -21.23
N ARG A 81 -1.08 -2.82 -19.95
CA ARG A 81 0.16 -3.47 -19.48
C ARG A 81 -0.14 -4.39 -18.28
N PRO A 82 -0.59 -5.63 -18.52
CA PRO A 82 -0.57 -6.65 -17.49
C PRO A 82 0.88 -7.14 -17.38
N PHE A 83 1.64 -6.56 -16.46
CA PHE A 83 2.91 -7.11 -15.95
C PHE A 83 3.96 -7.49 -17.02
N LEU A 84 4.79 -6.52 -17.40
CA LEU A 84 6.18 -6.75 -17.81
C LEU A 84 7.08 -6.19 -16.72
#